data_AF-A0A433ZZG6-F1
#
_entry.id   AF-A0A433ZZG6-F1
#
_cell.length_a   1.000
_cell.length_b   1.000
_cell.length_c   1.000
_cell.angle_alpha   90.00
_cell.angle_beta   90.00
_cell.angle_gamma   90.00
#
_symmetry.space_group_name_H-M   'P 1'
#
loop_
_entity.id
_entity.type
_entity.pdbx_description
1 polymer ?
#
loop_
_entity_poly.entity_id
_entity_poly.type
_entity_poly.pdbx_seq_one_letter_code
_entity_poly.pdbx_strand_id
1 'polypeptide(L)'
;GIFMLVWGLVLISGVDNVVKPMLISQGSDLPFLLVLLGVLGGVLAFGFVGLFIGPVLLAVGYTLLRDWISTRSPPLIQLPGEPKA
;
A
#
# COMPACT_ATOMS: atom_id res chain seq x y z
N GLY A 1 20.48 17.54 10.89
CA GLY A 1 20.26 16.35 11.75
C GLY A 1 18.81 16.19 12.12
N ILE A 2 18.29 17.08 12.97
CA ILE A 2 16.92 17.01 13.52
C ILE A 2 15.81 16.98 12.47
N PHE A 3 15.93 17.76 11.38
CA PHE A 3 14.96 17.72 10.27
C PHE A 3 14.83 16.32 9.66
N MET A 4 15.94 15.66 9.31
CA MET A 4 15.95 14.29 8.79
C MET A 4 15.42 13.27 9.80
N LEU A 5 15.68 13.47 11.10
CA LEU A 5 15.17 12.59 12.16
C LEU A 5 13.65 12.72 12.33
N VAL A 6 13.12 13.94 12.37
CA VAL A 6 11.68 14.18 12.51
C VAL A 6 10.95 13.76 11.24
N TRP A 7 11.48 14.12 10.07
CA TRP A 7 10.91 13.75 8.78
C TRP A 7 10.93 12.23 8.58
N GLY A 8 12.05 11.57 8.89
CA GLY A 8 12.19 10.12 8.83
C GLY A 8 11.28 9.40 9.82
N LEU A 9 11.29 9.78 11.11
CA LEU A 9 10.44 9.11 12.11
C LEU A 9 8.95 9.31 11.82
N VAL A 10 8.51 10.52 11.46
CA VAL A 10 7.08 10.80 11.30
C VAL A 10 6.54 10.21 10.00
N LEU A 11 7.24 10.39 8.87
CA LEU A 11 6.75 9.86 7.58
C LEU A 11 6.99 8.37 7.44
N ILE A 12 8.17 7.87 7.78
CA ILE A 12 8.52 6.46 7.57
C ILE A 12 7.78 5.59 8.59
N SER A 13 7.77 5.98 9.88
CA SER A 13 7.01 5.23 10.89
C SER A 13 5.50 5.32 10.66
N GLY A 14 4.96 6.47 10.23
CA GLY A 14 3.55 6.58 9.87
C GLY A 14 3.16 5.63 8.73
N VAL A 15 3.98 5.54 7.69
CA VAL A 15 3.77 4.62 6.57
C VAL A 15 3.84 3.17 7.04
N ASP A 16 4.91 2.76 7.70
CA ASP A 16 5.11 1.35 8.06
C ASP A 16 4.16 0.85 9.16
N ASN A 17 3.69 1.74 10.04
CA ASN A 17 2.89 1.40 11.22
C ASN A 17 1.37 1.59 11.02
N VAL A 18 0.93 2.32 9.98
CA VAL A 18 -0.49 2.51 9.61
C VAL A 18 -0.85 1.80 8.30
N VAL A 19 -0.01 1.90 7.26
CA VAL A 19 -0.30 1.36 5.93
C VAL A 19 -0.33 -0.17 5.98
N LYS A 20 0.59 -0.79 6.72
CA LYS A 20 0.68 -2.25 6.83
C LYS A 20 -0.55 -2.91 7.47
N PRO A 21 -1.05 -2.46 8.65
CA PRO A 21 -2.30 -2.99 9.20
C PRO A 21 -3.54 -2.61 8.36
N MET A 22 -3.62 -1.40 7.79
CA MET A 22 -4.75 -1.04 6.90
C MET A 22 -4.83 -1.90 5.64
N LEU A 23 -3.69 -2.23 5.01
CA LEU A 23 -3.66 -3.09 3.83
C LEU A 23 -4.04 -4.54 4.13
N ILE A 24 -3.83 -5.00 5.36
CA ILE A 24 -4.06 -6.40 5.78
C ILE A 24 -5.45 -6.57 6.44
N SER A 25 -6.00 -5.55 7.09
CA SER A 25 -7.23 -5.68 7.92
C SER A 25 -8.55 -5.48 7.18
N GLN A 26 -8.57 -4.97 5.95
CA GLN A 26 -9.82 -4.74 5.22
C GLN A 26 -9.85 -5.54 3.93
N GLY A 27 -10.78 -6.50 3.89
CA GLY A 27 -11.23 -7.08 2.64
C GLY A 27 -11.76 -5.99 1.71
N SER A 28 -11.22 -5.99 0.49
CA SER A 28 -11.91 -5.66 -0.76
C SER A 28 -12.36 -4.24 -1.11
N ASP A 29 -12.29 -3.21 -0.27
CA ASP A 29 -12.62 -1.85 -0.72
C ASP A 29 -11.50 -0.87 -0.41
N LEU A 30 -10.98 -0.23 -1.46
CA LEU A 30 -9.95 0.80 -1.37
C LEU A 30 -10.40 1.83 -0.32
N PRO A 31 -9.78 1.89 0.88
CA PRO A 31 -10.34 2.69 1.96
C PRO A 31 -10.40 4.14 1.50
N PHE A 32 -11.55 4.79 1.60
CA PHE A 32 -11.71 6.22 1.28
C PHE A 32 -10.58 7.09 1.88
N LEU A 33 -10.07 6.69 3.04
CA LEU A 33 -8.94 7.30 3.73
C LEU A 33 -7.62 7.24 2.94
N LEU A 34 -7.37 6.15 2.21
CA LEU A 34 -6.21 6.07 1.29
C LEU A 34 -6.37 7.12 0.20
N VAL A 35 -7.52 7.18 -0.47
CA VAL A 35 -7.76 8.15 -1.54
C VAL A 35 -7.61 9.58 -1.01
N LEU A 36 -8.19 9.89 0.16
CA LEU A 36 -8.03 11.17 0.83
C LEU A 36 -6.56 11.49 1.14
N LEU A 37 -5.79 10.50 1.60
CA LEU A 37 -4.35 10.64 1.86
C LEU A 37 -3.57 10.89 0.56
N GLY A 38 -3.93 10.22 -0.54
CA GLY A 38 -3.35 10.46 -1.86
C GLY A 38 -3.63 11.87 -2.35
N VAL A 39 -4.87 12.35 -2.20
CA VAL A 39 -5.26 13.73 -2.57
C VAL A 39 -4.52 14.75 -1.69
N LEU A 40 -4.59 14.64 -0.36
CA LEU A 40 -3.91 15.58 0.55
C LEU A 40 -2.38 15.56 0.36
N GLY A 41 -1.79 14.36 0.33
CA GLY A 41 -0.35 14.19 0.13
C GLY A 41 0.10 14.71 -1.22
N GLY A 42 -0.68 14.46 -2.27
CA GLY A 42 -0.45 15.01 -3.60
C GLY A 42 -0.48 16.53 -3.59
N VAL A 43 -1.50 17.14 -2.98
CA VAL A 43 -1.62 18.60 -2.89
C VAL A 43 -0.49 19.23 -2.09
N LEU A 44 -0.07 18.61 -1.00
CA LEU A 44 1.06 19.10 -0.19
C LEU A 44 2.40 18.99 -0.94
N ALA A 45 2.59 17.96 -1.77
CA ALA A 45 3.84 17.75 -2.50
C ALA A 45 3.93 18.53 -3.83
N PHE A 46 2.82 18.62 -4.57
CA PHE A 46 2.77 19.13 -5.95
C PHE A 46 1.74 20.26 -6.16
N GLY A 47 1.10 20.75 -5.11
CA GLY A 47 0.07 21.79 -5.21
C GLY A 47 -1.18 21.31 -5.93
N PHE A 48 -1.82 22.18 -6.73
CA PHE A 48 -3.08 21.86 -7.41
C PHE A 48 -2.99 20.64 -8.36
N VAL A 49 -1.85 20.47 -9.03
CA VAL A 49 -1.58 19.31 -9.91
C VAL A 49 -1.57 18.00 -9.11
N GLY A 50 -1.19 18.09 -7.84
CA GLY A 50 -1.21 17.00 -6.88
C GLY A 50 -2.58 16.36 -6.64
N LEU A 51 -3.67 17.08 -6.91
CA LEU A 51 -5.03 16.54 -6.81
C LEU A 51 -5.27 15.38 -7.80
N PHE A 52 -4.57 15.40 -8.94
CA PHE A 52 -4.62 14.35 -9.96
C PHE A 52 -3.48 13.34 -9.78
N ILE A 53 -2.26 13.83 -9.58
CA ILE A 53 -1.07 12.96 -9.45
C ILE A 53 -1.15 12.09 -8.18
N GLY A 54 -1.60 12.66 -7.06
CA GLY A 54 -1.63 11.99 -5.76
C GLY A 54 -2.44 10.69 -5.76
N PRO A 55 -3.73 10.72 -6.13
CA PRO A 55 -4.55 9.50 -6.20
C PRO A 55 -4.05 8.47 -7.20
N VAL A 56 -3.57 8.92 -8.37
CA VAL A 56 -3.03 8.03 -9.40
C VAL A 56 -1.78 7.30 -8.90
N LEU A 57 -0.83 8.05 -8.33
CA LEU A 57 0.41 7.48 -7.82
C LEU A 57 0.14 6.52 -6.66
N LEU A 58 -0.81 6.89 -5.77
CA LEU A 58 -1.24 6.02 -4.68
C LEU A 58 -1.87 4.72 -5.19
N ALA A 59 -2.75 4.78 -6.19
CA ALA A 59 -3.39 3.60 -6.76
C ALA A 59 -2.36 2.63 -7.36
N VAL A 60 -1.40 3.15 -8.12
CA VAL A 60 -0.31 2.34 -8.69
C VAL A 60 0.56 1.73 -7.60
N GLY A 61 1.00 2.53 -6.63
CA GLY A 61 1.81 2.05 -5.51
C GLY A 61 1.08 0.98 -4.68
N TYR A 62 -0.22 1.17 -4.43
CA TYR A 62 -1.07 0.21 -3.73
C TYR A 62 -1.16 -1.11 -4.49
N THR A 63 -1.43 -1.08 -5.80
CA THR A 63 -1.49 -2.30 -6.62
C THR A 63 -0.15 -3.04 -6.62
N LEU A 64 0.97 -2.33 -6.78
CA LEU A 64 2.31 -2.94 -6.75
C LEU A 64 2.63 -3.57 -5.39
N LEU A 65 2.31 -2.89 -4.28
CA LEU A 65 2.47 -3.43 -2.94
C LEU A 65 1.61 -4.69 -2.74
N ARG A 66 0.36 -4.65 -3.19
CA ARG A 66 -0.57 -5.77 -3.09
C ARG A 66 -0.03 -6.99 -3.84
N ASP A 67 0.37 -6.82 -5.09
CA ASP A 67 0.91 -7.90 -5.92
C ASP A 67 2.19 -8.50 -5.30
N TRP A 68 3.07 -7.64 -4.80
CA TRP A 68 4.29 -8.08 -4.10
C TRP A 68 3.99 -8.91 -2.85
N ILE A 69 3.01 -8.50 -2.04
CA ILE A 69 2.59 -9.23 -0.84
C ILE A 69 1.88 -10.56 -1.22
N SER A 70 1.10 -10.57 -2.30
CA SER A 70 0.37 -11.74 -2.78
C SER A 70 1.25 -12.82 -3.45
N THR A 71 2.52 -12.54 -3.71
CA THR A 71 3.45 -13.50 -4.35
C THR A 71 3.93 -14.64 -3.43
N ARG A 72 3.35 -14.80 -2.23
CA ARG A 72 3.65 -15.93 -1.31
C ARG A 72 2.65 -17.09 -1.41
N SER A 73 2.43 -17.61 -2.61
CA SER A 73 1.85 -18.95 -2.76
C SER A 73 2.70 -19.68 -3.79
N PRO A 74 3.64 -20.54 -3.37
CA PRO A 74 4.21 -21.51 -4.29
C PRO A 74 3.03 -22.24 -4.95
N PRO A 75 3.01 -22.42 -6.27
CA PRO A 75 2.07 -23.33 -6.87
C PRO A 75 2.28 -24.67 -6.16
N LEU A 76 1.31 -25.08 -5.34
CA LEU A 76 1.28 -26.42 -4.82
C LEU A 76 1.39 -27.29 -6.05
N ILE A 77 2.49 -28.04 -6.17
CA ILE A 77 2.59 -29.10 -7.16
C ILE A 77 1.34 -29.94 -6.91
N GLN A 78 0.31 -29.77 -7.74
CA GLN A 78 -0.82 -30.68 -7.77
C GLN A 78 -0.20 -31.97 -8.24
N LEU A 79 0.17 -32.82 -7.28
CA LEU A 79 0.58 -34.17 -7.55
C LEU A 79 -0.60 -34.81 -8.29
N PRO A 80 -0.41 -35.26 -9.54
CA PRO A 80 -1.45 -35.97 -10.25
C PRO A 80 -1.80 -37.23 -9.46
N GLY A 81 -2.99 -37.25 -8.86
CA GLY A 81 -3.59 -38.42 -8.24
C GLY A 81 -3.03 -38.76 -6.86
N GLU A 82 -3.60 -38.17 -5.82
CA GLU A 82 -3.74 -38.90 -4.56
C GLU A 82 -5.01 -39.77 -4.69
N PRO A 83 -4.92 -41.10 -4.83
CA PRO A 83 -6.08 -41.95 -4.68
C PRO A 83 -6.56 -41.82 -3.23
N LYS A 84 -7.78 -41.33 -3.04
CA LYS A 84 -8.48 -41.38 -1.75
C LYS A 84 -8.57 -42.84 -1.33
N ALA A 85 -7.69 -43.26 -0.43
CA ALA A 85 -7.77 -44.51 0.31
C ALA A 85 -8.65 -44.32 1.56
#